data_AF-A0A1I6M051-F1
#
_entry.id   AF-A0A1I6M051-F1
#
_cell.length_a   1.000
_cell.length_b   1.000
_cell.length_c   1.000
_cell.angle_alpha   90.00
_cell.angle_beta   90.00
_cell.angle_gamma   90.00
#
_symmetry.space_group_name_H-M   'P 1'
#
loop_
_entity.id
_entity.type
_entity.pdbx_description
1 polymer ?
#
loop_
_entity_poly.entity_id
_entity_poly.type
_entity_poly.pdbx_seq_one_letter_code
_entity_poly.pdbx_strand_id
1 'polypeptide(L)'
;METDQFMQLTYLVLLGLAIAGSAIVAGRNNLGKMAQQAVVWALIFVGVIAAYGLWDDVRNDVAPRQAVIEGGTIGVPRSPDGHYHLTLDINGEPVRFVVDTGATQMVLSQRDAARIGLDPASLDYVGRAFTANGEVRTAPVILSEVSLEGITDRGVQAVVNGGAMDSSLLGMSYLRLWDRIEIADNQLVLQR
;
A
#
# COMPACT_ATOMS: atom_id res chain seq x y z
N MET A 1 14.92 -15.55 9.86
CA MET A 1 13.90 -16.04 10.81
C MET A 1 14.62 -16.94 11.77
N GLU A 2 14.73 -16.50 13.03
CA GLU A 2 15.59 -17.11 14.05
C GLU A 2 15.16 -18.54 14.35
N THR A 3 16.11 -19.47 14.38
CA THR A 3 15.93 -20.92 14.59
C THR A 3 15.13 -21.23 15.87
N ASP A 4 15.19 -20.35 16.86
CA ASP A 4 14.47 -20.48 18.13
C ASP A 4 12.95 -20.39 17.99
N GLN A 5 12.43 -19.53 17.11
CA GLN A 5 10.99 -19.45 16.85
C GLN A 5 10.47 -20.71 16.14
N PHE A 6 11.27 -21.28 15.23
CA PHE A 6 10.91 -22.50 14.53
C PHE A 6 10.91 -23.71 15.48
N MET A 7 11.90 -23.79 16.38
CA MET A 7 11.97 -24.81 17.43
C MET A 7 10.82 -24.70 18.43
N GLN A 8 10.46 -23.48 18.82
CA GLN A 8 9.36 -23.23 19.76
C GLN A 8 7.99 -23.54 19.13
N LEU A 9 7.79 -23.20 17.86
CA LEU A 9 6.59 -23.58 17.11
C LEU A 9 6.49 -25.11 16.97
N THR A 10 7.60 -25.78 16.64
CA THR A 10 7.65 -27.23 16.49
C THR A 10 7.38 -27.94 17.82
N TYR A 11 7.94 -27.45 18.92
CA TYR A 11 7.68 -27.95 20.27
C TYR A 11 6.20 -27.80 20.66
N LEU A 12 5.58 -26.65 20.37
CA LEU A 12 4.17 -26.40 20.67
C LEU A 12 3.23 -27.28 19.83
N VAL A 13 3.57 -27.51 18.57
CA VAL A 13 2.82 -28.41 17.69
C VAL A 13 2.92 -29.86 18.19
N LEU A 14 4.12 -30.33 18.53
CA LEU A 14 4.32 -31.68 19.08
C LEU A 14 3.61 -31.86 20.43
N LEU A 15 3.66 -30.85 21.30
CA LEU A 15 2.97 -30.87 22.59
C LEU A 15 1.44 -30.86 22.40
N GLY A 16 0.92 -30.07 21.47
CA GLY A 16 -0.49 -30.05 21.10
C GLY A 16 -0.97 -31.40 20.57
N LEU A 17 -0.16 -32.05 19.72
CA LEU A 17 -0.43 -33.39 19.20
C LEU A 17 -0.39 -34.47 20.29
N ALA A 18 0.55 -34.38 21.24
CA ALA A 18 0.66 -35.31 22.36
C ALA A 18 -0.54 -35.20 23.33
N ILE A 19 -0.97 -33.97 23.64
CA ILE A 19 -2.15 -33.72 24.50
C ILE A 19 -3.42 -34.17 23.79
N ALA A 20 -3.55 -33.87 22.49
CA ALA A 20 -4.68 -34.34 21.69
C ALA A 20 -4.73 -35.87 21.66
N GLY A 21 -3.62 -36.55 21.36
CA GLY A 21 -3.52 -38.01 21.34
C GLY A 21 -3.86 -38.68 22.68
N SER A 22 -3.39 -38.10 23.78
CA SER A 22 -3.72 -38.52 25.16
C SER A 22 -5.23 -38.42 25.45
N ALA A 23 -5.86 -37.32 25.04
CA ALA A 23 -7.30 -37.12 25.21
C ALA A 23 -8.15 -38.11 24.37
N ILE A 24 -7.66 -38.53 23.20
CA ILE A 24 -8.32 -39.55 22.36
C ILE A 24 -8.28 -40.93 23.03
N VAL A 25 -7.13 -41.30 23.61
CA VAL A 25 -6.95 -42.62 24.23
C VAL A 25 -7.70 -42.73 25.57
N ALA A 26 -7.86 -41.62 26.30
CA ALA A 26 -8.68 -41.55 27.51
C ALA A 26 -10.21 -41.50 27.23
N GLY A 27 -10.62 -41.21 25.99
CA GLY A 27 -12.01 -40.88 25.61
C GLY A 27 -12.83 -42.00 24.98
N ARG A 28 -12.47 -43.29 25.17
CA ARG A 28 -13.04 -44.43 24.42
C ARG A 28 -14.56 -44.64 24.55
N ASN A 29 -15.25 -43.95 25.48
CA ASN A 29 -16.71 -43.99 25.63
C ASN A 29 -17.46 -42.70 25.21
N ASN A 30 -16.80 -41.70 24.60
CA ASN A 30 -17.41 -40.40 24.27
C ASN A 30 -17.16 -39.95 22.81
N LEU A 31 -17.24 -40.86 21.84
CA LEU A 31 -17.05 -40.60 20.40
C LEU A 31 -17.86 -39.39 19.87
N GLY A 32 -19.08 -39.18 20.37
CA GLY A 32 -19.91 -38.04 19.99
C GLY A 32 -19.36 -36.68 20.45
N LYS A 33 -18.72 -36.62 21.62
CA LYS A 33 -18.13 -35.36 22.15
C LYS A 33 -16.84 -35.00 21.43
N MET A 34 -16.07 -36.00 20.99
CA MET A 34 -14.87 -35.77 20.19
C MET A 34 -15.20 -35.24 18.79
N ALA A 35 -16.25 -35.79 18.16
CA ALA A 35 -16.75 -35.27 16.89
C ALA A 35 -17.25 -33.81 17.02
N GLN A 36 -17.98 -33.50 18.10
CA GLN A 36 -18.44 -32.13 18.38
C GLN A 36 -17.26 -31.16 18.56
N GLN A 37 -16.20 -31.56 19.27
CA GLN A 37 -15.00 -30.75 19.45
C GLN A 37 -14.24 -30.55 18.14
N ALA A 38 -14.15 -31.57 17.29
CA ALA A 38 -13.52 -31.45 15.97
C ALA A 38 -14.25 -30.41 15.08
N VAL A 39 -15.58 -30.38 15.12
CA VAL A 39 -16.37 -29.37 14.39
C VAL A 39 -16.11 -27.97 14.94
N VAL A 40 -16.07 -27.79 16.26
CA VAL A 40 -15.77 -26.49 16.88
C VAL A 40 -14.38 -26.00 16.46
N TRP A 41 -13.37 -26.86 16.51
CA TRP A 41 -12.02 -26.51 16.08
C TRP A 41 -11.92 -26.21 14.58
N ALA A 42 -12.63 -26.97 13.74
CA ALA A 42 -12.70 -26.70 12.30
C ALA A 42 -13.32 -25.33 12.01
N LEU A 43 -14.41 -24.97 12.72
CA LEU A 43 -15.05 -23.67 12.60
C LEU A 43 -14.14 -22.52 13.06
N ILE A 44 -13.39 -22.71 14.16
CA ILE A 44 -12.41 -21.72 14.62
C ILE A 44 -11.32 -21.52 13.56
N PHE A 45 -10.74 -22.60 13.01
CA PHE A 45 -9.71 -22.50 11.98
C PHE A 45 -10.22 -21.81 10.72
N VAL A 46 -11.41 -22.17 10.25
CA VAL A 46 -12.04 -21.51 9.10
C VAL A 46 -12.28 -20.02 9.39
N GLY A 47 -12.76 -19.70 10.60
CA GLY A 47 -12.95 -18.32 11.04
C GLY A 47 -11.64 -17.52 11.07
N VAL A 48 -10.54 -18.11 11.54
CA VAL A 48 -9.22 -17.46 11.58
C VAL A 48 -8.65 -17.27 10.17
N ILE A 49 -8.77 -18.26 9.28
CA ILE A 49 -8.33 -18.16 7.88
C ILE A 49 -9.14 -17.09 7.14
N ALA A 50 -10.46 -17.09 7.31
CA ALA A 50 -11.34 -16.08 6.72
C ALA A 50 -11.04 -14.69 7.29
N ALA A 51 -10.85 -14.56 8.60
CA ALA A 51 -10.46 -13.32 9.23
C ALA A 51 -9.13 -12.80 8.68
N TYR A 52 -8.11 -13.65 8.57
CA TYR A 52 -6.80 -13.26 8.02
C TYR A 52 -6.88 -12.87 6.54
N GLY A 53 -7.61 -13.62 5.73
CA GLY A 53 -7.80 -13.35 4.30
C GLY A 53 -8.60 -12.06 4.03
N LEU A 54 -9.68 -11.84 4.78
CA LEU A 54 -10.51 -10.63 4.67
C LEU A 54 -9.87 -9.39 5.31
N TRP A 55 -8.85 -9.55 6.15
CA TRP A 55 -8.22 -8.43 6.85
C TRP A 55 -7.42 -7.52 5.91
N ASP A 56 -6.90 -8.05 4.80
CA ASP A 56 -6.12 -7.27 3.85
C ASP A 56 -7.02 -6.33 3.02
N ASP A 57 -8.15 -6.85 2.52
CA ASP A 57 -9.16 -6.06 1.80
C ASP A 57 -9.71 -4.91 2.66
N VAL A 58 -10.02 -5.18 3.93
CA VAL A 58 -10.56 -4.13 4.83
C VAL A 58 -9.53 -3.02 5.06
N ARG A 59 -8.25 -3.32 5.31
CA ARG A 59 -7.23 -2.27 5.53
C ARG A 59 -7.08 -1.34 4.32
N ASN A 60 -7.23 -1.87 3.12
CA ASN A 60 -7.14 -1.08 1.89
C ASN A 60 -8.35 -0.12 1.74
N ASP A 61 -9.51 -0.49 2.27
CA ASP A 61 -10.75 0.29 2.18
C ASP A 61 -10.94 1.37 3.28
N VAL A 62 -10.21 1.27 4.40
CA VAL A 62 -10.28 2.23 5.53
C VAL A 62 -9.14 3.27 5.56
N ALA A 63 -8.31 3.35 4.51
CA ALA A 63 -7.39 4.47 4.37
C ALA A 63 -8.17 5.80 4.44
N PRO A 64 -7.62 6.86 5.08
CA PRO A 64 -8.28 8.16 5.16
C PRO A 64 -8.69 8.61 3.75
N ARG A 65 -10.00 8.60 3.47
CA ARG A 65 -10.47 8.90 2.12
C ARG A 65 -10.13 10.34 1.80
N GLN A 66 -9.36 10.50 0.74
CA GLN A 66 -9.38 11.72 -0.04
C GLN A 66 -10.84 12.06 -0.33
N ALA A 67 -11.27 13.27 0.06
CA ALA A 67 -12.65 13.69 -0.06
C ALA A 67 -12.73 14.83 -1.05
N VAL A 68 -13.57 14.67 -2.07
CA VAL A 68 -14.00 15.79 -2.90
C VAL A 68 -14.93 16.66 -2.07
N ILE A 69 -14.49 17.87 -1.80
CA ILE A 69 -15.29 18.95 -1.26
C ILE A 69 -15.97 19.62 -2.45
N GLU A 70 -17.23 20.07 -2.30
CA GLU A 70 -17.98 20.72 -3.38
C GLU A 70 -17.16 21.81 -4.10
N GLY A 71 -17.28 21.87 -5.44
CA GLY A 71 -16.66 22.93 -6.25
C GLY A 71 -15.20 22.70 -6.66
N GLY A 72 -14.79 21.45 -6.93
CA GLY A 72 -13.43 21.16 -7.42
C GLY A 72 -12.33 21.31 -6.37
N THR A 73 -12.72 21.27 -5.09
CA THR A 73 -11.82 21.30 -3.95
C THR A 73 -11.61 19.88 -3.46
N ILE A 74 -10.37 19.50 -3.19
CA ILE A 74 -10.00 18.17 -2.71
C ILE A 74 -9.35 18.31 -1.36
N GLY A 75 -9.95 17.70 -0.35
CA GLY A 75 -9.42 17.62 1.01
C GLY A 75 -8.74 16.27 1.25
N VAL A 76 -7.52 16.31 1.73
CA VAL A 76 -6.72 15.13 2.06
C VAL A 76 -6.28 15.22 3.52
N PRO A 77 -6.81 14.36 4.41
CA PRO A 77 -6.35 14.34 5.79
C PRO A 77 -4.90 13.84 5.87
N ARG A 78 -4.14 14.35 6.84
CA ARG A 78 -2.79 13.85 7.09
C ARG A 78 -2.86 12.40 7.56
N SER A 79 -2.03 11.55 6.97
CA SER A 79 -1.92 10.16 7.37
C SER A 79 -1.16 10.01 8.70
N PRO A 80 -1.30 8.86 9.40
CA PRO A 80 -0.62 8.60 10.67
C PRO A 80 0.91 8.64 10.60
N ASP A 81 1.48 8.41 9.42
CA ASP A 81 2.91 8.53 9.14
C ASP A 81 3.39 9.99 9.05
N GLY A 82 2.47 10.95 9.14
CA GLY A 82 2.76 12.37 9.10
C GLY A 82 2.85 12.94 7.68
N HIS A 83 2.55 12.17 6.64
CA HIS A 83 2.54 12.62 5.26
C HIS A 83 1.12 12.75 4.70
N TYR A 84 0.98 13.47 3.59
CA TYR A 84 -0.25 13.47 2.80
C TYR A 84 -0.10 12.50 1.65
N HIS A 85 -1.14 11.71 1.41
CA HIS A 85 -1.14 10.72 0.34
C HIS A 85 -2.31 10.99 -0.60
N LEU A 86 -2.00 11.05 -1.89
CA LEU A 86 -2.98 11.23 -2.96
C LEU A 86 -2.99 9.97 -3.82
N THR A 87 -4.17 9.52 -4.22
CA THR A 87 -4.28 8.44 -5.22
C THR A 87 -4.68 9.06 -6.54
N LEU A 88 -3.76 9.01 -7.50
CA LEU A 88 -3.96 9.52 -8.85
C LEU A 88 -4.23 8.34 -9.76
N ASP A 89 -5.22 8.46 -10.63
CA ASP A 89 -5.39 7.52 -11.74
C ASP A 89 -4.40 7.91 -12.85
N ILE A 90 -3.49 7.00 -13.18
CA ILE A 90 -2.48 7.20 -14.21
C ILE A 90 -2.66 6.11 -15.26
N ASN A 91 -3.03 6.52 -16.47
CA ASN A 91 -3.34 5.60 -17.57
C ASN A 91 -4.37 4.51 -17.19
N GLY A 92 -5.33 4.80 -16.32
CA GLY A 92 -6.37 3.85 -15.88
C GLY A 92 -5.98 2.99 -14.67
N GLU A 93 -4.84 3.26 -14.03
CA GLU A 93 -4.35 2.52 -12.87
C GLU A 93 -4.18 3.46 -11.66
N PRO A 94 -4.75 3.12 -10.49
CA PRO A 94 -4.61 3.94 -9.29
C PRO A 94 -3.20 3.84 -8.69
N VAL A 95 -2.48 4.96 -8.67
CA VAL A 95 -1.15 5.07 -8.08
C VAL A 95 -1.19 6.01 -6.87
N ARG A 96 -0.71 5.50 -5.73
CA ARG A 96 -0.61 6.27 -4.49
C ARG A 96 0.71 7.03 -4.45
N PHE A 97 0.64 8.33 -4.22
CA PHE A 97 1.77 9.22 -4.09
C PHE A 97 1.84 9.85 -2.73
N VAL A 98 3.06 10.03 -2.23
CA VAL A 98 3.36 10.89 -1.09
C VAL A 98 3.52 12.32 -1.60
N VAL A 99 2.83 13.29 -1.01
CA VAL A 99 3.01 14.70 -1.35
C VAL A 99 4.36 15.18 -0.82
N ASP A 100 5.22 15.63 -1.73
CA ASP A 100 6.57 16.08 -1.42
C ASP A 100 6.86 17.43 -2.09
N THR A 101 6.68 18.51 -1.33
CA THR A 101 6.99 19.87 -1.80
C THR A 101 8.49 20.12 -2.00
N GLY A 102 9.36 19.24 -1.48
CA GLY A 102 10.81 19.26 -1.72
C GLY A 102 11.19 18.65 -3.07
N ALA A 103 10.34 17.79 -3.64
CA ALA A 103 10.54 17.24 -4.97
C ALA A 103 10.12 18.28 -6.04
N THR A 104 11.02 18.54 -7.00
CA THR A 104 10.69 19.42 -8.13
C THR A 104 9.72 18.75 -9.11
N GLN A 105 9.90 17.45 -9.35
CA GLN A 105 9.18 16.70 -10.38
C GLN A 105 8.28 15.63 -9.74
N MET A 106 7.25 15.18 -10.47
CA MET A 106 6.57 13.94 -10.12
C MET A 106 7.54 12.77 -10.32
N VAL A 107 7.70 11.93 -9.30
CA VAL A 107 8.66 10.82 -9.30
C VAL A 107 7.91 9.50 -9.12
N LEU A 108 8.04 8.60 -10.08
CA LEU A 108 7.51 7.24 -10.02
C LEU A 108 8.56 6.27 -9.46
N SER A 109 8.12 5.36 -8.60
CA SER A 109 8.89 4.16 -8.30
C SER A 109 8.93 3.25 -9.53
N GLN A 110 9.95 2.39 -9.64
CA GLN A 110 10.01 1.41 -10.73
C GLN A 110 8.80 0.47 -10.70
N ARG A 111 8.33 0.13 -9.50
CA ARG A 111 7.15 -0.70 -9.29
C ARG A 111 5.89 -0.03 -9.85
N ASP A 112 5.68 1.24 -9.54
CA ASP A 112 4.51 1.97 -10.03
C ASP A 112 4.61 2.25 -11.53
N ALA A 113 5.80 2.58 -12.04
CA ALA A 113 6.04 2.70 -13.47
C ALA A 113 5.68 1.42 -14.24
N ALA A 114 6.10 0.25 -13.73
CA ALA A 114 5.73 -1.05 -14.30
C ALA A 114 4.21 -1.28 -14.29
N ARG A 115 3.55 -0.90 -13.20
CA ARG A 115 2.11 -1.10 -13.01
C ARG A 115 1.26 -0.27 -13.96
N ILE A 116 1.70 0.94 -14.30
CA ILE A 116 1.05 1.81 -15.30
C ILE A 116 1.46 1.51 -16.76
N GLY A 117 2.16 0.39 -16.98
CA GLY A 117 2.50 -0.11 -18.32
C GLY A 117 3.80 0.42 -18.93
N LEU A 118 4.65 1.12 -18.17
CA LEU A 118 6.02 1.42 -18.60
C LEU A 118 6.92 0.20 -18.37
N ASP A 119 7.98 0.02 -19.15
CA ASP A 119 9.02 -0.98 -18.86
C ASP A 119 10.25 -0.29 -18.27
N PRO A 120 10.43 -0.29 -16.92
CA PRO A 120 11.52 0.41 -16.28
C PRO A 120 12.91 -0.08 -16.68
N ALA A 121 13.05 -1.31 -17.21
CA ALA A 121 14.33 -1.84 -17.64
C ALA A 121 14.76 -1.30 -19.02
N SER A 122 13.79 -0.87 -19.83
CA SER A 122 14.01 -0.30 -21.16
C SER A 122 14.18 1.23 -21.16
N LEU A 123 13.89 1.89 -20.04
CA LEU A 123 13.93 3.35 -19.94
C LEU A 123 15.35 3.92 -19.96
N ASP A 124 15.49 5.10 -20.57
CA ASP A 124 16.75 5.84 -20.62
C ASP A 124 16.98 6.65 -19.35
N TYR A 125 17.77 6.11 -18.41
CA TYR A 125 18.15 6.77 -17.17
C TYR A 125 19.28 7.81 -17.36
N VAL A 126 18.99 8.84 -18.15
CA VAL A 126 19.93 9.93 -18.50
C VAL A 126 19.91 11.09 -17.50
N GLY A 127 18.86 11.21 -16.69
CA GLY A 127 18.71 12.22 -15.67
C GLY A 127 19.40 11.83 -14.35
N ARG A 128 19.56 12.81 -13.46
CA ARG A 128 20.08 12.61 -12.11
C ARG A 128 19.26 13.41 -11.11
N ALA A 129 19.08 12.86 -9.91
CA ALA A 129 18.40 13.50 -8.79
C ALA A 129 19.20 13.30 -7.51
N PHE A 130 19.22 14.30 -6.64
CA PHE A 130 19.83 14.20 -5.32
C PHE A 130 18.74 13.84 -4.31
N THR A 131 18.91 12.71 -3.65
CA THR A 131 18.04 12.23 -2.58
C THR A 131 18.80 12.23 -1.25
N ALA A 132 18.09 11.95 -0.15
CA ALA A 132 18.72 11.77 1.16
C ALA A 132 19.78 10.64 1.16
N ASN A 133 19.63 9.64 0.28
CA ASN A 133 20.54 8.50 0.15
C ASN A 133 21.66 8.76 -0.89
N GLY A 134 21.78 9.98 -1.40
CA GLY A 134 22.76 10.36 -2.42
C GLY A 134 22.16 10.54 -3.82
N GLU A 135 23.03 10.60 -4.81
CA GLU A 135 22.66 10.79 -6.21
C GLU A 135 22.08 9.49 -6.80
N VAL A 136 20.94 9.60 -7.47
CA VAL A 136 20.29 8.50 -8.19
C VAL A 136 20.06 8.91 -9.64
N ARG A 137 20.07 7.94 -10.55
CA ARG A 137 19.70 8.19 -11.95
C ARG A 137 18.18 8.22 -12.09
N THR A 138 17.69 9.00 -13.04
CA THR A 138 16.26 9.14 -13.34
C THR A 138 16.01 9.04 -14.83
N ALA A 139 14.87 8.46 -15.20
CA ALA A 139 14.42 8.39 -16.59
C ALA A 139 13.20 9.31 -16.80
N PRO A 140 13.28 10.34 -17.66
CA PRO A 140 12.13 11.20 -17.94
C PRO A 140 11.07 10.44 -18.73
N VAL A 141 9.81 10.62 -18.33
CA VAL A 141 8.64 10.01 -18.99
C VAL A 141 7.52 11.04 -19.08
N ILE A 142 6.61 10.82 -20.04
CA ILE A 142 5.40 11.62 -20.19
C ILE A 142 4.21 10.71 -19.93
N LEU A 143 3.40 11.09 -18.95
CA LEU A 143 2.17 10.40 -18.61
C LEU A 143 1.04 10.95 -19.49
N SER A 144 0.37 10.06 -20.21
CA SER A 144 -0.68 10.43 -21.17
C SER A 144 -1.84 11.12 -20.47
N GLU A 145 -2.29 10.53 -19.37
CA GLU A 145 -3.41 11.00 -18.57
C GLU A 145 -3.11 10.79 -17.09
N VAL A 146 -3.34 11.83 -16.30
CA VAL A 146 -3.28 11.82 -14.83
C VAL A 146 -4.57 12.44 -14.33
N SER A 147 -5.36 11.69 -13.58
CA SER A 147 -6.64 12.14 -13.04
C SER A 147 -6.65 12.10 -11.53
N LEU A 148 -7.22 13.14 -10.93
CA LEU A 148 -7.48 13.22 -9.51
C LEU A 148 -8.93 13.63 -9.28
N GLU A 149 -9.76 12.71 -8.79
CA GLU A 149 -11.17 12.95 -8.47
C GLU A 149 -11.96 13.59 -9.63
N GLY A 150 -11.69 13.14 -10.86
CA GLY A 150 -12.35 13.64 -12.07
C GLY A 150 -11.71 14.90 -12.69
N ILE A 151 -10.68 15.46 -12.07
CA ILE A 151 -9.84 16.52 -12.68
C ILE A 151 -8.70 15.84 -13.43
N THR A 152 -8.72 15.96 -14.75
CA THR A 152 -7.79 15.28 -15.66
C THR A 152 -6.78 16.25 -16.26
N ASP A 153 -5.50 15.96 -16.06
CA ASP A 153 -4.37 16.60 -16.74
C ASP A 153 -3.74 15.63 -17.75
N ARG A 154 -3.29 16.16 -18.91
CA ARG A 154 -2.71 15.36 -20.00
C ARG A 154 -1.28 15.76 -20.30
N GLY A 155 -0.46 14.80 -20.71
CA GLY A 155 0.94 15.05 -21.05
C GLY A 155 1.77 15.49 -19.85
N VAL A 156 1.49 14.93 -18.67
CA VAL A 156 2.16 15.29 -17.42
C VAL A 156 3.59 14.75 -17.43
N GLN A 157 4.55 15.63 -17.18
CA GLN A 157 5.95 15.24 -17.07
C GLN A 157 6.23 14.57 -15.72
N ALA A 158 6.88 13.42 -15.76
CA ALA A 158 7.34 12.71 -14.59
C ALA A 158 8.73 12.11 -14.83
N VAL A 159 9.33 11.58 -13.77
CA VAL A 159 10.55 10.79 -13.85
C VAL A 159 10.39 9.46 -13.15
N VAL A 160 11.00 8.40 -13.68
CA VAL A 160 11.14 7.12 -12.99
C VAL A 160 12.47 7.11 -12.24
N ASN A 161 12.44 6.80 -10.94
CA ASN A 161 13.63 6.71 -10.10
C ASN A 161 14.37 5.38 -10.34
N GLY A 162 15.66 5.44 -10.67
CA GLY A 162 16.50 4.25 -10.88
C GLY A 162 17.04 3.61 -9.59
N GLY A 163 16.86 4.27 -8.44
CA GLY A 163 17.21 3.75 -7.12
C GLY A 163 16.05 3.05 -6.41
N ALA A 164 16.32 2.53 -5.21
CA ALA A 164 15.29 1.99 -4.33
C ALA A 164 14.40 3.12 -3.79
N MET A 165 13.08 2.97 -3.93
CA MET A 165 12.10 3.93 -3.47
C MET A 165 10.78 3.21 -3.16
N ASP A 166 10.29 3.35 -1.93
CA ASP A 166 9.12 2.61 -1.43
C ASP A 166 7.80 3.18 -1.94
N SER A 167 7.74 4.46 -2.27
CA SER A 167 6.52 5.15 -2.70
C SER A 167 6.83 6.24 -3.72
N SER A 168 5.94 6.43 -4.68
CA SER A 168 6.02 7.52 -5.65
C SER A 168 5.80 8.87 -4.97
N LEU A 169 6.43 9.93 -5.49
CA LEU A 169 6.44 11.27 -4.90
C LEU A 169 5.74 12.28 -5.80
N LEU A 170 4.83 13.06 -5.23
CA LEU A 170 4.12 14.11 -5.93
C LEU A 170 4.83 15.44 -5.70
N GLY A 171 5.68 15.82 -6.66
CA GLY A 171 6.45 17.05 -6.62
C GLY A 171 5.71 18.29 -7.13
N MET A 172 6.39 19.42 -7.02
CA MET A 172 5.86 20.74 -7.37
C MET A 172 5.47 20.91 -8.84
N SER A 173 6.02 20.11 -9.75
CA SER A 173 5.62 20.12 -11.17
C SER A 173 4.14 19.83 -11.40
N TYR A 174 3.55 18.92 -10.63
CA TYR A 174 2.14 18.58 -10.71
C TYR A 174 1.30 19.44 -9.77
N LEU A 175 1.78 19.64 -8.55
CA LEU A 175 1.09 20.44 -7.55
C LEU A 175 0.77 21.86 -8.05
N ARG A 176 1.67 22.51 -8.80
CA ARG A 176 1.44 23.86 -9.37
C ARG A 176 0.38 23.92 -10.48
N LEU A 177 -0.13 22.79 -10.96
CA LEU A 177 -1.27 22.78 -11.86
C LEU A 177 -2.56 23.20 -11.14
N TRP A 178 -2.58 23.12 -9.80
CA TRP A 178 -3.70 23.54 -8.98
C TRP A 178 -3.61 25.04 -8.70
N ASP A 179 -4.76 25.72 -8.76
CA ASP A 179 -4.87 27.16 -8.53
C ASP A 179 -4.51 27.51 -7.08
N ARG A 180 -4.82 26.61 -6.14
CA ARG A 180 -4.52 26.79 -4.72
C ARG A 180 -4.11 25.48 -4.07
N ILE A 181 -3.09 25.58 -3.24
CA ILE A 181 -2.58 24.52 -2.36
C ILE A 181 -2.48 25.10 -0.97
N GLU A 182 -3.17 24.48 -0.02
CA GLU A 182 -3.15 24.87 1.38
C GLU A 182 -2.87 23.66 2.25
N ILE A 183 -2.00 23.83 3.24
CA ILE A 183 -1.77 22.85 4.28
C ILE A 183 -2.07 23.53 5.61
N ALA A 184 -3.22 23.21 6.18
CA ALA A 184 -3.71 23.78 7.44
C ALA A 184 -4.51 22.72 8.20
N ASP A 185 -4.55 22.83 9.53
CA ASP A 185 -5.40 21.98 10.38
C ASP A 185 -5.29 20.47 10.12
N ASN A 186 -4.07 19.99 9.86
CA ASN A 186 -3.79 18.58 9.56
C ASN A 186 -4.47 18.06 8.29
N GLN A 187 -4.74 18.96 7.34
CA GLN A 187 -5.35 18.70 6.06
C GLN A 187 -4.58 19.40 4.94
N LEU A 188 -4.43 18.72 3.81
CA LEU A 188 -4.03 19.30 2.54
C LEU A 188 -5.30 19.59 1.75
N VAL A 189 -5.41 20.81 1.24
CA VAL A 189 -6.50 21.25 0.37
C VAL A 189 -5.92 21.64 -0.98
N LEU A 190 -6.44 21.01 -2.03
CA LEU A 190 -6.17 21.37 -3.42
C LEU A 190 -7.43 21.97 -4.03
N GLN A 191 -7.31 23.05 -4.77
CA GLN A 191 -8.44 23.66 -5.47
C GLN A 191 -8.03 24.04 -6.88
N ARG A 192 -8.93 23.76 -7.81
CA ARG A 192 -8.81 24.05 -9.24
C ARG A 192 -9.69 25.24 -9.63
#